data_AF-A0A2M9HRS7-F1
#
_entry.id   AF-A0A2M9HRS7-F1
#
_cell.length_a   1.000
_cell.length_b   1.000
_cell.length_c   1.000
_cell.angle_alpha   90.00
_cell.angle_beta   90.00
_cell.angle_gamma   90.00
#
_symmetry.space_group_name_H-M   'P 1'
#
loop_
_entity.id
_entity.type
_entity.pdbx_description
1 polymer ?
#
loop_
_entity_poly.entity_id
_entity_poly.type
_entity_poly.pdbx_seq_one_letter_code
_entity_poly.pdbx_strand_id
1 'polypeptide(L)'
;MSSRATNHTLYLMQMAGDSMMNAGIRNGDLLIVDKSAAAHHGDIVAVVLDGEIAIKRLAVTPHTTLLRADNPCFADYAMPDGAAPTIWGTVTDVIHPLQSSSYRGTTASASTIAPSTLIPCRRSA
;
A
#
# COMPACT_ATOMS: atom_id res chain seq x y z
N MET A 1 -14.62 -35.35 0.60
CA MET A 1 -13.66 -34.23 0.76
C MET A 1 -14.24 -33.30 1.81
N SER A 2 -13.63 -33.19 2.98
CA SER A 2 -14.13 -32.30 4.05
C SER A 2 -13.57 -30.90 3.79
N SER A 3 -14.43 -29.94 3.46
CA SER A 3 -14.05 -28.53 3.31
C SER A 3 -13.80 -27.93 4.70
N ARG A 4 -12.59 -27.42 4.95
CA ARG A 4 -12.23 -26.76 6.20
C ARG A 4 -12.34 -25.25 6.00
N ALA A 5 -13.24 -24.61 6.74
CA ALA A 5 -13.25 -23.15 6.82
C ALA A 5 -12.17 -22.69 7.81
N THR A 6 -11.36 -21.71 7.41
CA THR A 6 -10.41 -21.01 8.29
C THR A 6 -11.04 -19.69 8.75
N ASN A 7 -10.78 -19.29 10.00
CA ASN A 7 -11.27 -18.03 10.53
C ASN A 7 -10.25 -16.93 10.23
N HIS A 8 -10.64 -15.92 9.46
CA HIS A 8 -9.79 -14.79 9.08
C HIS A 8 -10.45 -13.48 9.52
N THR A 9 -9.63 -12.53 9.97
CA THR A 9 -10.08 -11.16 10.24
C THR A 9 -9.59 -10.27 9.12
N LEU A 10 -10.50 -9.92 8.22
CA LEU A 10 -10.23 -9.09 7.06
C LEU A 10 -10.67 -7.65 7.30
N TYR A 11 -9.86 -6.72 6.82
CA TYR A 11 -10.13 -5.30 6.87
C TYR A 11 -10.08 -4.71 5.47
N LEU A 12 -10.93 -3.72 5.21
CA LEU A 12 -10.88 -2.92 4.00
C LEU A 12 -10.24 -1.58 4.31
N MET A 13 -9.22 -1.22 3.52
CA MET A 13 -8.56 0.09 3.58
C MET A 13 -8.64 0.77 2.23
N GLN A 14 -8.73 2.10 2.20
CA GLN A 14 -8.59 2.84 0.96
C GLN A 14 -7.15 3.32 0.81
N MET A 15 -6.54 3.05 -0.35
CA MET A 15 -5.21 3.52 -0.68
C MET A 15 -5.23 5.03 -0.87
N ALA A 16 -4.32 5.73 -0.18
CA ALA A 16 -4.03 7.14 -0.39
C ALA A 16 -2.60 7.30 -0.93
N GLY A 17 -2.49 7.87 -2.13
CA GLY A 17 -1.22 8.11 -2.82
C GLY A 17 -0.78 7.00 -3.78
N ASP A 18 0.39 7.20 -4.37
CA ASP A 18 0.85 6.47 -5.56
C ASP A 18 2.11 5.63 -5.31
N SER A 19 2.51 5.41 -4.05
CA SER A 19 3.79 4.76 -3.74
C SER A 19 3.86 3.28 -4.15
N MET A 20 2.74 2.68 -4.53
CA MET A 20 2.64 1.27 -4.93
C MET A 20 2.16 1.10 -6.39
N MET A 21 2.31 2.14 -7.22
CA MET A 21 1.80 2.17 -8.60
C MET A 21 2.32 1.02 -9.47
N ASN A 22 3.61 0.66 -9.36
CA ASN A 22 4.19 -0.44 -10.14
C ASN A 22 3.75 -1.83 -9.62
N ALA A 23 3.23 -1.91 -8.40
CA ALA A 23 2.55 -3.11 -7.89
C ALA A 23 1.09 -3.22 -8.41
N GLY A 24 0.65 -2.27 -9.24
CA GLY A 24 -0.74 -2.20 -9.72
C GLY A 24 -1.71 -1.58 -8.73
N ILE A 25 -1.23 -1.04 -7.60
CA ILE A 25 -2.06 -0.37 -6.58
C ILE A 25 -2.06 1.13 -6.86
N ARG A 26 -3.25 1.69 -7.05
CA ARG A 26 -3.47 3.09 -7.40
C ARG A 26 -4.12 3.84 -6.25
N ASN A 27 -3.95 5.16 -6.26
CA ASN A 27 -4.70 6.03 -5.37
C ASN A 27 -6.22 5.80 -5.52
N GLY A 28 -6.91 5.58 -4.40
CA GLY A 28 -8.34 5.31 -4.36
C GLY A 28 -8.75 3.84 -4.43
N ASP A 29 -7.81 2.91 -4.68
CA ASP A 29 -8.08 1.47 -4.65
C ASP A 29 -8.46 1.01 -3.23
N LEU A 30 -9.28 -0.04 -3.15
CA LEU A 30 -9.61 -0.67 -1.88
C LEU A 30 -8.72 -1.90 -1.67
N LEU A 31 -8.04 -1.96 -0.54
CA LEU A 31 -7.14 -3.02 -0.16
C LEU A 31 -7.84 -3.94 0.84
N ILE A 32 -7.80 -5.26 0.58
CA ILE A 32 -8.17 -6.27 1.56
C ILE A 32 -6.92 -6.63 2.34
N VAL A 33 -6.97 -6.43 3.66
CA VAL A 33 -5.86 -6.68 4.57
C VAL A 33 -6.25 -7.76 5.57
N ASP A 34 -5.48 -8.85 5.58
CA ASP A 34 -5.62 -9.94 6.55
C ASP A 34 -4.68 -9.72 7.74
N LYS A 35 -5.27 -9.55 8.93
CA LYS A 35 -4.54 -9.38 10.18
C LYS A 35 -4.07 -10.70 10.80
N SER A 36 -4.66 -11.82 10.37
CA SER A 36 -4.29 -13.17 10.83
C SER A 36 -3.19 -13.82 9.99
N ALA A 37 -2.90 -13.27 8.81
CA ALA A 37 -1.85 -13.75 7.92
C ALA A 37 -0.45 -13.28 8.38
N ALA A 38 0.48 -14.22 8.47
CA ALA A 38 1.90 -13.91 8.66
C ALA A 38 2.47 -13.27 7.39
N ALA A 39 3.23 -12.19 7.56
CA ALA A 39 3.88 -11.49 6.47
C ALA A 39 5.26 -12.10 6.17
N HIS A 40 5.57 -12.26 4.88
CA HIS A 40 6.81 -12.82 4.39
C HIS A 40 7.57 -11.84 3.48
N HIS A 41 8.82 -12.18 3.19
CA HIS A 41 9.62 -11.43 2.22
C HIS A 41 8.89 -11.36 0.86
N GLY A 42 8.75 -10.16 0.32
CA GLY A 42 8.10 -9.88 -0.95
C GLY A 42 6.64 -9.49 -0.82
N ASP A 43 6.01 -9.75 0.33
CA ASP A 43 4.59 -9.44 0.55
C ASP A 43 4.35 -7.93 0.61
N ILE A 44 3.14 -7.52 0.20
CA ILE A 44 2.67 -6.16 0.42
C ILE A 44 2.01 -6.13 1.79
N VAL A 45 2.48 -5.26 2.67
CA VAL A 45 2.04 -5.18 4.06
C VAL A 45 1.52 -3.80 4.40
N ALA A 46 0.52 -3.78 5.27
CA ALA A 46 0.16 -2.60 6.05
C ALA A 46 1.10 -2.53 7.25
N VAL A 47 1.89 -1.47 7.33
CA VAL A 47 2.90 -1.25 8.38
C VAL A 47 2.59 0.05 9.11
N VAL A 48 2.76 0.04 10.42
CA VAL A 48 2.63 1.26 11.23
C VAL A 48 3.97 1.99 11.24
N LEU A 49 4.01 3.20 10.67
CA LEU A 49 5.15 4.11 10.66
C LEU A 49 4.72 5.42 11.31
N ASP A 50 5.41 5.84 12.37
CA ASP A 50 5.12 7.09 13.10
C ASP A 50 3.65 7.27 13.53
N GLY A 51 2.95 6.16 13.78
CA GLY A 51 1.54 6.14 14.17
C GLY A 51 0.54 6.11 13.01
N GLU A 52 1.01 6.20 11.77
CA GLU A 52 0.19 6.10 10.56
C GLU A 52 0.37 4.74 9.86
N ILE A 53 -0.67 4.30 9.14
CA ILE A 53 -0.60 3.06 8.36
C ILE A 53 -0.09 3.40 6.96
N ALA A 54 1.04 2.81 6.59
CA ALA A 54 1.58 2.86 5.25
C ALA A 54 1.50 1.50 4.57
N ILE A 55 1.35 1.51 3.24
CA ILE A 55 1.41 0.29 2.42
C ILE A 55 2.77 0.22 1.76
N LYS A 56 3.52 -0.85 2.03
CA LYS A 56 4.88 -1.08 1.52
C LYS A 56 5.10 -2.53 1.19
N ARG A 57 6.08 -2.80 0.33
CA ARG A 57 6.59 -4.16 0.10
C ARG A 57 7.64 -4.50 1.15
N LEU A 58 7.44 -5.60 1.86
CA LEU A 58 8.36 -6.07 2.88
C LEU A 58 9.57 -6.74 2.22
N ALA A 59 10.77 -6.20 2.41
CA ALA A 59 12.01 -6.77 1.89
C ALA A 59 12.92 -7.19 3.06
N VAL A 60 12.75 -8.43 3.52
CA VAL A 60 13.61 -9.05 4.55
C VAL A 60 14.85 -9.67 3.91
N THR A 61 16.02 -9.35 4.44
CA THR A 61 17.29 -10.01 4.11
C THR A 61 17.95 -10.51 5.40
N PRO A 62 18.98 -11.38 5.34
CA PRO A 62 19.66 -11.86 6.55
C PRO A 62 20.24 -10.76 7.44
N HIS A 63 20.45 -9.55 6.90
CA HIS A 63 21.14 -8.45 7.58
C HIS A 63 20.27 -7.22 7.80
N THR A 64 19.17 -7.07 7.05
CA THR A 64 18.32 -5.87 7.14
C THR A 64 16.88 -6.16 6.72
N THR A 65 15.95 -5.43 7.31
CA THR A 65 14.55 -5.37 6.89
C THR A 65 14.26 -3.99 6.31
N LEU A 66 13.85 -3.96 5.05
CA LEU A 66 13.51 -2.74 4.32
C LEU A 66 12.02 -2.73 3.98
N LEU A 67 11.46 -1.53 3.95
CA LEU A 67 10.10 -1.27 3.49
C LEU A 67 10.19 -0.50 2.17
N ARG A 68 9.85 -1.17 1.08
CA ARG A 68 10.00 -0.62 -0.28
C ARG A 68 8.69 -0.07 -0.79
N ALA A 69 8.76 1.10 -1.39
CA ALA A 69 7.70 1.57 -2.27
C ALA A 69 7.86 0.89 -3.63
N ASP A 70 6.76 0.46 -4.24
CA ASP A 70 6.77 0.00 -5.63
C ASP A 70 6.52 1.18 -6.59
N ASN A 71 7.33 2.22 -6.40
CA ASN A 71 7.34 3.42 -7.22
C ASN A 71 8.73 4.09 -7.14
N PRO A 72 9.47 4.24 -8.26
CA PRO A 72 10.83 4.79 -8.29
C PRO A 72 10.97 6.21 -7.74
N CYS A 73 9.87 6.92 -7.56
CA CYS A 73 9.81 8.27 -7.01
C CYS A 73 9.90 8.32 -5.48
N PHE A 74 9.78 7.17 -4.82
CA PHE A 74 9.77 7.05 -3.37
C PHE A 74 11.00 6.25 -2.92
N ALA A 75 11.70 6.74 -1.90
CA ALA A 75 12.86 6.07 -1.35
C ALA A 75 12.44 4.85 -0.51
N ASP A 76 13.31 3.83 -0.49
CA ASP A 76 13.19 2.72 0.45
C ASP A 76 13.34 3.24 1.88
N TYR A 77 12.49 2.75 2.78
CA TYR A 77 12.56 3.06 4.20
C TYR A 77 13.29 1.92 4.92
N ALA A 78 14.45 2.24 5.50
CA ALA A 78 15.19 1.33 6.37
C ALA A 78 14.72 1.52 7.81
N MET A 79 14.46 0.41 8.50
CA MET A 79 14.08 0.49 9.91
C MET A 79 15.27 1.02 10.75
N PRO A 80 15.02 1.97 11.67
CA PRO A 80 16.04 2.44 12.61
C PRO A 80 16.59 1.25 13.41
N ASP A 81 17.91 1.25 13.64
CA ASP A 81 18.63 0.27 14.45
C ASP A 81 18.41 -1.21 14.05
N GLY A 82 17.95 -1.46 12.82
CA GLY A 82 17.63 -2.81 12.35
C GLY A 82 16.39 -3.42 13.01
N ALA A 83 15.54 -2.61 13.63
CA ALA A 83 14.30 -3.06 14.25
C ALA A 83 13.36 -3.73 13.24
N ALA A 84 12.52 -4.65 13.71
CA ALA A 84 11.45 -5.21 12.89
C ALA A 84 10.32 -4.17 12.74
N PRO A 85 9.75 -4.01 11.53
CA PRO A 85 8.60 -3.14 11.33
C PRO A 85 7.37 -3.68 12.07
N THR A 86 6.54 -2.78 12.60
CA THR A 86 5.25 -3.16 13.19
C THR A 86 4.26 -3.42 12.08
N ILE A 87 4.11 -4.69 11.71
CA ILE A 87 3.17 -5.13 10.69
C ILE A 87 1.77 -5.18 11.28
N TRP A 88 0.86 -4.39 10.70
CA TRP A 88 -0.56 -4.39 11.06
C TRP A 88 -1.33 -5.54 10.41
N GLY A 89 -0.95 -5.88 9.17
CA GLY A 89 -1.52 -7.00 8.42
C GLY A 89 -0.95 -7.12 7.01
N THR A 90 -1.30 -8.20 6.34
CA THR A 90 -0.83 -8.49 4.97
C THR A 90 -1.92 -8.15 3.97
N VAL A 91 -1.57 -7.43 2.90
CA VAL A 91 -2.50 -7.11 1.81
C VAL A 91 -2.66 -8.35 0.94
N THR A 92 -3.86 -8.92 0.86
CA THR A 92 -4.14 -10.12 0.08
C THR A 92 -4.66 -9.79 -1.30
N ASP A 93 -5.50 -8.77 -1.41
CA ASP A 93 -6.20 -8.42 -2.64
C ASP A 93 -6.35 -6.91 -2.79
N VAL A 94 -6.52 -6.49 -4.03
CA VAL A 94 -6.74 -5.11 -4.44
C VAL A 94 -8.00 -5.07 -5.29
N ILE A 95 -8.96 -4.25 -4.89
CA ILE A 95 -10.17 -3.97 -5.66
C ILE A 95 -9.97 -2.62 -6.32
N HIS A 96 -9.90 -2.60 -7.65
CA HIS A 96 -9.96 -1.40 -8.47
C HIS A 96 -11.42 -1.02 -8.70
N PRO A 97 -11.97 0.01 -8.02
CA PRO A 97 -13.35 0.39 -8.23
C PRO A 97 -13.50 0.89 -9.67
N LEU A 98 -14.49 0.36 -10.39
CA LEU A 98 -14.86 0.91 -11.69
C LEU A 98 -15.40 2.33 -11.45
N GLN A 99 -14.98 3.29 -12.26
CA GLN A 99 -15.59 4.62 -12.26
C GLN A 99 -17.02 4.50 -12.79
N SER A 100 -17.98 4.24 -11.91
CA SER A 100 -19.39 4.36 -12.25
C SER A 100 -19.73 5.85 -12.27
N SER A 101 -20.35 6.28 -13.37
CA SER A 101 -20.77 7.67 -13.61
C SER A 101 -21.79 8.21 -12.59
N SER A 102 -22.21 7.39 -11.62
CA SER A 102 -23.17 7.67 -10.56
C SER A 102 -22.57 8.26 -9.27
N TYR A 103 -21.25 8.29 -9.08
CA TYR A 103 -20.61 9.15 -8.06
C TYR A 103 -20.26 10.52 -8.64
N ARG A 104 -21.26 11.18 -9.27
CA ARG A 104 -21.16 12.55 -9.83
C ARG A 104 -21.97 13.54 -9.00
N GLY A 105 -21.92 13.42 -7.67
CA GLY A 105 -22.97 14.01 -6.84
C GLY A 105 -22.59 14.49 -5.46
N THR A 106 -21.37 15.00 -5.23
CA THR A 106 -21.17 16.05 -4.21
C THR A 106 -20.03 16.99 -4.65
N THR A 107 -20.40 18.08 -5.32
CA THR A 107 -19.64 19.34 -5.40
C THR A 107 -19.30 19.82 -3.97
N ALA A 108 -18.19 20.43 -3.57
CA ALA A 108 -17.27 21.42 -4.17
C ALA A 108 -15.99 21.41 -3.27
N SER A 109 -14.79 21.77 -3.71
CA SER A 109 -14.41 23.02 -4.36
C SER A 109 -13.25 22.80 -5.30
N ALA A 110 -13.30 23.51 -6.43
CA ALA A 110 -12.24 23.62 -7.40
C ALA A 110 -10.93 24.05 -6.74
N SER A 111 -9.92 23.18 -6.82
CA SER A 111 -8.54 23.63 -6.97
C SER A 111 -8.12 23.22 -8.37
N THR A 112 -7.93 24.21 -9.23
CA THR A 112 -7.33 24.05 -10.55
C THR A 112 -5.96 23.42 -10.38
N ILE A 113 -5.86 22.10 -10.58
CA ILE A 113 -4.58 21.44 -10.83
C ILE A 113 -4.58 21.13 -12.32
N ALA A 114 -3.72 21.86 -13.03
CA ALA A 114 -3.34 21.62 -14.41
C ALA A 114 -3.04 20.12 -14.63
N PRO A 115 -3.14 19.58 -15.87
CA PRO A 115 -2.68 18.23 -16.13
C PRO A 115 -1.24 18.13 -15.63
N SER A 116 -1.03 17.36 -14.57
CA SER A 116 0.31 17.03 -14.09
C SER A 116 1.00 16.33 -15.24
N THR A 117 1.76 17.13 -15.99
CA THR A 117 2.88 16.69 -16.78
C THR A 117 3.56 15.61 -15.95
N LEU A 118 3.71 14.42 -16.52
CA LEU A 118 4.61 13.39 -16.01
C LEU A 118 5.98 14.06 -15.81
N ILE A 119 6.21 14.63 -14.64
CA ILE A 119 7.52 15.07 -14.21
C ILE A 119 8.25 13.76 -14.00
N PRO A 120 9.24 13.41 -14.84
CA PRO A 120 10.04 12.22 -14.59
C PRO A 120 10.66 12.43 -13.22
N CYS A 121 10.41 11.47 -12.31
CA CYS A 121 10.93 11.52 -10.97
C CYS A 121 12.44 11.67 -11.05
N ARG A 122 12.92 12.90 -10.80
CA ARG A 122 14.33 13.20 -10.64
C ARG A 122 14.77 12.42 -9.41
N ARG A 123 15.35 11.24 -9.63
CA ARG A 123 16.24 10.63 -8.66
C ARG A 123 17.35 11.65 -8.44
N SER A 124 17.33 12.30 -7.29
CA SER A 124 18.51 12.97 -6.77
C SER A 124 19.58 11.89 -6.62
N ALA A 125 20.62 12.01 -7.44
CA ALA A 125 21.80 11.14 -7.39
C ALA A 125 22.54 11.30 -6.06
#